data_AF-A0A7Y2H9B7-F1
#
_entry.id   AF-A0A7Y2H9B7-F1
#
_cell.length_a   1.000
_cell.length_b   1.000
_cell.length_c   1.000
_cell.angle_alpha   90.00
_cell.angle_beta   90.00
_cell.angle_gamma   90.00
#
_symmetry.space_group_name_H-M   'P 1'
#
loop_
_entity.id
_entity.type
_entity.pdbx_description
1 polymer ?
#
loop_
_entity_poly.entity_id
_entity_poly.type
_entity_poly.pdbx_seq_one_letter_code
_entity_poly.pdbx_strand_id
1 'polypeptide(L)'
;MYNSYSIYLALILLILIPFGINNNQGINPVDKSSTRLKDYYKHVKAKSDSRNANPTIPVSPPTVVDSGSFIIDMGIVPQTEENGLKPYGLIFDLIKNFDVPALWVIEPNKVSDKNTFYDDVDFVYDGNTYRGGPFIIEQKYRFPLIDSVINAWEAKGVVGVTTTSDITVPVFVELDGVPNWTLDFANGSNLIPGFDAAEIPEFNDIAETDPNFIFKPPDSLDCGCDYMYAMPHADPEWSTHGNLATWILDRDVGGCRGWFYSACHAVSAVENSWDDVTPDSTQQMNFLSEKIADADPSMSPWAENSLVIWGDHDDGDGDYVYDISTSAHPFMQFMGQADGAFESGSEQVYLPYLATQWRPTTTVSVYDDNHPDIGGIANSRAAKLAYGPAYGVGSYTDYTDGNGWVMYHGGHQIGGSEDEFVALYRSFFNFSFLSAFSRGATISYTSSPPPVVEQGMTINLSASASGAVPDYTFEWAANPPIGIFTNNPATVGDGVTTTATYQAPQFNEDITIILTLSVTDGCGIVNKENFEVVLVPPEQP
;
A
#
# COMPACT_ATOMS: atom_id res chain seq x y z
N MET A 1 -58.33 -5.09 14.36
CA MET A 1 -59.59 -4.68 13.71
C MET A 1 -59.55 -3.15 13.55
N TYR A 2 -59.94 -2.61 12.37
CA TYR A 2 -60.50 -1.26 12.05
C TYR A 2 -60.31 -0.08 13.06
N ASN A 3 -60.11 1.22 12.73
CA ASN A 3 -60.03 2.04 11.49
C ASN A 3 -59.55 3.49 11.89
N SER A 4 -59.54 4.56 11.07
CA SER A 4 -58.90 4.87 9.76
C SER A 4 -59.28 6.32 9.31
N TYR A 5 -58.32 7.10 8.76
CA TYR A 5 -58.48 8.48 8.18
C TYR A 5 -58.81 9.63 9.18
N SER A 6 -58.35 10.88 9.02
CA SER A 6 -58.50 11.72 7.81
C SER A 6 -57.56 12.96 7.73
N ILE A 7 -57.57 13.57 6.54
CA ILE A 7 -56.77 14.69 6.01
C ILE A 7 -57.24 16.06 6.54
N TYR A 8 -56.33 17.05 6.61
CA TYR A 8 -56.67 18.46 6.40
C TYR A 8 -55.62 19.19 5.54
N LEU A 9 -56.12 20.08 4.68
CA LEU A 9 -55.37 20.86 3.68
C LEU A 9 -55.58 22.36 3.94
N ALA A 10 -54.55 23.20 3.85
CA ALA A 10 -54.71 24.66 3.83
C ALA A 10 -53.59 25.36 3.04
N LEU A 11 -54.00 26.26 2.13
CA LEU A 11 -53.16 27.11 1.26
C LEU A 11 -52.60 28.34 1.99
N ILE A 12 -51.48 28.90 1.47
CA ILE A 12 -51.02 30.32 1.46
C ILE A 12 -49.52 30.29 1.11
N LEU A 13 -48.91 31.16 0.28
CA LEU A 13 -49.35 32.12 -0.74
C LEU A 13 -48.09 32.45 -1.58
N LEU A 14 -48.12 32.31 -2.92
CA LEU A 14 -46.96 32.61 -3.76
C LEU A 14 -46.84 34.13 -4.04
N ILE A 15 -45.68 34.73 -3.77
CA ILE A 15 -45.32 36.07 -4.26
C ILE A 15 -44.28 35.91 -5.37
N LEU A 16 -44.63 36.40 -6.57
CA LEU A 16 -43.75 36.45 -7.74
C LEU A 16 -43.08 37.82 -7.84
N ILE A 17 -41.74 37.87 -7.76
CA ILE A 17 -40.92 38.91 -8.39
C ILE A 17 -39.70 38.19 -9.03
N PRO A 18 -39.36 38.45 -10.31
CA PRO A 18 -38.40 37.63 -11.04
C PRO A 18 -36.97 38.16 -10.99
N PHE A 19 -35.99 37.27 -10.91
CA PHE A 19 -34.65 37.48 -11.46
C PHE A 19 -34.27 36.25 -12.30
N GLY A 20 -33.76 36.50 -13.51
CA GLY A 20 -33.59 35.48 -14.53
C GLY A 20 -32.47 34.50 -14.24
N ILE A 21 -32.80 33.21 -14.26
CA ILE A 21 -31.80 32.14 -14.31
C ILE A 21 -31.52 31.85 -15.78
N ASN A 22 -30.27 32.04 -16.20
CA ASN A 22 -29.80 31.53 -17.49
C ASN A 22 -29.69 30.01 -17.41
N ASN A 23 -30.57 29.30 -18.13
CA ASN A 23 -30.38 27.88 -18.40
C ASN A 23 -29.16 27.69 -19.31
N ASN A 24 -28.03 27.26 -18.74
CA ASN A 24 -27.02 26.40 -19.37
C ASN A 24 -25.81 26.18 -18.45
N GLN A 25 -25.88 25.21 -17.52
CA GLN A 25 -24.74 24.43 -17.01
C GLN A 25 -25.26 23.10 -16.43
N GLY A 26 -26.02 22.34 -17.24
CA GLY A 26 -26.26 20.92 -16.97
C GLY A 26 -25.10 20.09 -17.49
N ILE A 27 -23.92 20.19 -16.86
CA ILE A 27 -22.78 19.33 -17.21
C ILE A 27 -22.88 18.06 -16.37
N ASN A 28 -23.16 16.95 -17.04
CA ASN A 28 -23.12 15.62 -16.48
C ASN A 28 -21.65 15.24 -16.19
N PRO A 29 -21.26 14.80 -14.98
CA PRO A 29 -19.85 14.51 -14.65
C PRO A 29 -19.19 13.47 -15.58
N VAL A 30 -19.98 12.57 -16.16
CA VAL A 30 -19.56 11.50 -17.11
C VAL A 30 -18.85 12.04 -18.37
N ASP A 31 -19.15 13.26 -18.82
CA ASP A 31 -18.64 13.77 -20.11
C ASP A 31 -17.17 14.26 -20.03
N LYS A 32 -16.68 14.56 -18.81
CA LYS A 32 -15.30 15.04 -18.59
C LYS A 32 -14.28 13.95 -18.26
N SER A 33 -14.73 12.77 -17.79
CA SER A 33 -13.84 11.62 -17.56
C SER A 33 -13.47 10.95 -18.89
N SER A 34 -14.45 10.69 -19.77
CA SER A 34 -14.22 9.99 -21.05
C SER A 34 -13.24 10.73 -21.97
N THR A 35 -13.29 12.07 -22.02
CA THR A 35 -12.33 12.88 -22.79
C THR A 35 -10.92 12.85 -22.21
N ARG A 36 -10.79 12.80 -20.87
CA ARG A 36 -9.49 12.66 -20.20
C ARG A 36 -8.88 11.28 -20.42
N LEU A 37 -9.65 10.19 -20.34
CA LEU A 37 -9.16 8.84 -20.64
C LEU A 37 -8.69 8.72 -22.09
N LYS A 38 -9.49 9.22 -23.05
CA LYS A 38 -9.13 9.21 -24.49
C LYS A 38 -7.82 9.91 -24.80
N ASP A 39 -7.51 11.01 -24.11
CA ASP A 39 -6.24 11.70 -24.29
C ASP A 39 -5.13 11.05 -23.46
N TYR A 40 -5.44 10.46 -22.31
CA TYR A 40 -4.50 9.67 -21.51
C TYR A 40 -3.95 8.47 -22.29
N TYR A 41 -4.78 7.60 -22.87
CA TYR A 41 -4.31 6.44 -23.65
C TYR A 41 -3.37 6.81 -24.81
N LYS A 42 -3.54 7.98 -25.43
CA LYS A 42 -2.64 8.50 -26.47
C LYS A 42 -1.27 8.93 -25.92
N HIS A 43 -1.20 9.37 -24.66
CA HIS A 43 0.03 9.77 -23.99
C HIS A 43 0.74 8.61 -23.28
N VAL A 44 0.00 7.61 -22.76
CA VAL A 44 0.53 6.38 -22.14
C VAL A 44 1.56 5.73 -23.04
N LYS A 45 1.21 5.50 -24.31
CA LYS A 45 2.08 4.84 -25.29
C LYS A 45 3.42 5.56 -25.51
N ALA A 46 3.48 6.87 -25.31
CA ALA A 46 4.74 7.63 -25.39
C ALA A 46 5.57 7.59 -24.09
N LYS A 47 4.96 7.28 -22.93
CA LYS A 47 5.60 7.18 -21.61
C LYS A 47 5.97 5.73 -21.22
N SER A 48 5.33 4.71 -21.79
CA SER A 48 5.67 3.29 -21.58
C SER A 48 6.92 2.89 -22.36
N ASP A 49 6.98 3.27 -23.64
CA ASP A 49 7.98 2.81 -24.62
C ASP A 49 9.42 3.30 -24.32
N SER A 50 9.62 4.09 -23.25
CA SER A 50 10.91 4.62 -22.81
C SER A 50 11.42 4.04 -21.48
N ARG A 51 10.67 3.14 -20.82
CA ARG A 51 11.03 2.55 -19.51
C ARG A 51 11.21 1.03 -19.63
N ASN A 52 12.42 0.52 -19.40
CA ASN A 52 12.66 -0.91 -19.27
C ASN A 52 12.43 -1.36 -17.81
N ALA A 53 11.77 -2.51 -17.61
CA ALA A 53 11.87 -3.27 -16.35
C ALA A 53 13.27 -3.87 -16.20
N ASN A 54 14.21 -3.06 -15.74
CA ASN A 54 15.17 -3.60 -14.79
C ASN A 54 14.61 -3.27 -13.40
N PRO A 55 14.04 -4.23 -12.66
CA PRO A 55 13.45 -3.99 -11.32
C PRO A 55 14.55 -3.80 -10.26
N THR A 56 15.67 -3.17 -10.63
CA THR A 56 16.74 -2.77 -9.71
C THR A 56 16.17 -1.76 -8.73
N ILE A 57 16.00 -2.22 -7.49
CA ILE A 57 15.67 -1.38 -6.35
C ILE A 57 16.64 -0.20 -6.26
N PRO A 58 16.17 0.98 -5.87
CA PRO A 58 17.04 2.12 -5.60
C PRO A 58 18.01 1.72 -4.50
N VAL A 59 19.31 1.66 -4.85
CA VAL A 59 20.37 1.38 -3.88
C VAL A 59 20.43 2.54 -2.89
N SER A 60 19.86 2.35 -1.71
CA SER A 60 20.06 3.24 -0.58
C SER A 60 21.52 3.15 -0.12
N PRO A 61 22.12 4.27 0.34
CA PRO A 61 23.40 4.19 1.02
C PRO A 61 23.23 3.37 2.31
N PRO A 62 24.18 2.48 2.67
CA PRO A 62 24.07 1.71 3.90
C PRO A 62 23.97 2.63 5.12
N THR A 63 22.91 2.47 5.90
CA THR A 63 22.58 3.29 7.07
C THR A 63 23.21 2.68 8.32
N VAL A 64 23.82 3.51 9.16
CA VAL A 64 24.25 3.09 10.51
C VAL A 64 23.02 3.14 11.42
N VAL A 65 22.76 2.02 12.09
CA VAL A 65 21.72 1.85 13.09
C VAL A 65 22.41 1.63 14.43
N ASP A 66 22.08 2.45 15.42
CA ASP A 66 22.76 2.46 16.72
C ASP A 66 22.44 1.23 17.56
N SER A 67 23.38 0.89 18.46
CA SER A 67 23.20 -0.13 19.50
C SER A 67 21.93 0.08 20.33
N GLY A 68 21.19 -1.00 20.58
CA GLY A 68 19.94 -1.02 21.34
C GLY A 68 18.68 -1.12 20.47
N SER A 69 18.83 -0.99 19.15
CA SER A 69 17.75 -1.19 18.18
C SER A 69 17.26 -2.66 18.20
N PHE A 70 15.97 -2.89 17.93
CA PHE A 70 15.39 -4.24 17.81
C PHE A 70 15.40 -4.69 16.36
N ILE A 71 15.97 -5.85 16.06
CA ILE A 71 15.85 -6.51 14.75
C ILE A 71 14.75 -7.57 14.85
N ILE A 72 13.76 -7.52 13.96
CA ILE A 72 12.72 -8.54 13.79
C ILE A 72 13.18 -9.51 12.69
N ASP A 73 13.33 -10.79 13.03
CA ASP A 73 13.85 -11.81 12.13
C ASP A 73 12.75 -12.39 11.24
N MET A 74 12.70 -11.93 9.99
CA MET A 74 11.77 -12.37 8.95
C MET A 74 12.25 -13.63 8.20
N GLY A 75 13.42 -14.17 8.55
CA GLY A 75 14.10 -15.27 7.86
C GLY A 75 13.94 -16.65 8.52
N ILE A 76 13.18 -16.76 9.60
CA ILE A 76 12.96 -18.01 10.35
C ILE A 76 12.27 -19.06 9.47
N VAL A 77 12.76 -20.30 9.47
CA VAL A 77 12.16 -21.43 8.74
C VAL A 77 12.02 -22.67 9.64
N PRO A 78 10.90 -23.43 9.57
CA PRO A 78 9.71 -23.21 8.73
C PRO A 78 8.95 -21.93 9.08
N GLN A 79 8.25 -21.38 8.09
CA GLN A 79 7.41 -20.21 8.23
C GLN A 79 6.07 -20.59 8.88
N THR A 80 5.61 -19.77 9.81
CA THR A 80 4.32 -19.95 10.49
C THR A 80 3.62 -18.60 10.57
N GLU A 81 2.32 -18.60 10.90
CA GLU A 81 1.59 -17.36 11.24
C GLU A 81 2.36 -16.55 12.31
N GLU A 82 2.87 -17.24 13.33
CA GLU A 82 3.61 -16.67 14.46
C GLU A 82 4.90 -15.93 14.06
N ASN A 83 5.73 -16.53 13.19
CA ASN A 83 7.03 -15.96 12.82
C ASN A 83 7.04 -15.21 11.48
N GLY A 84 6.00 -15.38 10.66
CA GLY A 84 5.91 -14.84 9.30
C GLY A 84 4.81 -13.79 9.11
N LEU A 85 3.70 -13.83 9.87
CA LEU A 85 2.57 -12.89 9.73
C LEU A 85 2.41 -11.93 10.91
N LYS A 86 2.58 -12.40 12.16
CA LYS A 86 2.56 -11.52 13.34
C LYS A 86 3.62 -10.41 13.37
N PRO A 87 4.77 -10.51 12.68
CA PRO A 87 5.63 -9.34 12.47
C PRO A 87 4.90 -8.15 11.83
N TYR A 88 4.01 -8.37 10.85
CA TYR A 88 3.21 -7.28 10.25
C TYR A 88 2.19 -6.71 11.24
N GLY A 89 1.68 -7.55 12.15
CA GLY A 89 0.89 -7.11 13.30
C GLY A 89 1.66 -6.19 14.24
N LEU A 90 2.90 -6.56 14.59
CA LEU A 90 3.80 -5.71 15.39
C LEU A 90 4.12 -4.39 14.65
N ILE A 91 4.41 -4.42 13.35
CA ILE A 91 4.65 -3.20 12.56
C ILE A 91 3.38 -2.32 12.51
N PHE A 92 2.21 -2.91 12.29
CA PHE A 92 0.93 -2.20 12.34
C PHE A 92 0.70 -1.55 13.72
N ASP A 93 0.86 -2.30 14.81
CA ASP A 93 0.65 -1.83 16.18
C ASP A 93 1.60 -0.69 16.54
N LEU A 94 2.90 -0.85 16.23
CA LEU A 94 3.92 0.18 16.45
C LEU A 94 3.61 1.48 15.69
N ILE A 95 3.26 1.39 14.40
CA ILE A 95 3.00 2.57 13.56
C ILE A 95 1.66 3.24 13.92
N LYS A 96 0.58 2.47 14.07
CA LYS A 96 -0.80 2.96 14.26
C LYS A 96 -1.09 3.39 15.70
N ASN A 97 -0.60 2.65 16.69
CA ASN A 97 -0.96 2.84 18.10
C ASN A 97 0.14 3.49 18.96
N PHE A 98 1.41 3.43 18.52
CA PHE A 98 2.56 3.91 19.31
C PHE A 98 3.44 4.96 18.61
N ASP A 99 3.11 5.35 17.37
CA ASP A 99 3.83 6.34 16.58
C ASP A 99 5.32 5.98 16.31
N VAL A 100 5.65 4.69 16.33
CA VAL A 100 7.00 4.16 16.12
C VAL A 100 7.14 3.63 14.68
N PRO A 101 7.96 4.27 13.83
CA PRO A 101 8.25 3.75 12.50
C PRO A 101 9.23 2.56 12.56
N ALA A 102 9.32 1.82 11.46
CA ALA A 102 10.20 0.67 11.31
C ALA A 102 11.03 0.76 10.03
N LEU A 103 12.35 0.59 10.15
CA LEU A 103 13.22 0.46 8.99
C LEU A 103 12.99 -0.92 8.35
N TRP A 104 12.59 -0.97 7.08
CA TRP A 104 12.53 -2.20 6.31
C TRP A 104 13.86 -2.36 5.55
N VAL A 105 14.57 -3.45 5.81
CA VAL A 105 15.94 -3.66 5.33
C VAL A 105 15.94 -4.73 4.25
N ILE A 106 16.48 -4.40 3.07
CA ILE A 106 16.59 -5.32 1.94
C ILE A 106 17.92 -5.08 1.23
N GLU A 107 18.75 -6.11 1.04
CA GLU A 107 19.98 -5.98 0.22
C GLU A 107 19.61 -5.87 -1.26
N PRO A 108 19.83 -4.70 -1.92
CA PRO A 108 19.34 -4.46 -3.28
C PRO A 108 20.01 -5.32 -4.36
N ASN A 109 21.12 -6.01 -4.06
CA ASN A 109 21.85 -6.87 -5.00
C ASN A 109 21.69 -8.37 -4.70
N LYS A 110 20.82 -8.77 -3.77
CA LYS A 110 20.68 -10.17 -3.36
C LYS A 110 20.01 -11.04 -4.44
N VAL A 111 20.39 -12.31 -4.49
CA VAL A 111 19.93 -13.26 -5.53
C VAL A 111 19.63 -14.60 -4.87
N SER A 112 18.36 -15.02 -4.85
CA SER A 112 17.94 -16.29 -4.24
C SER A 112 18.62 -17.50 -4.88
N ASP A 113 18.93 -18.53 -4.09
CA ASP A 113 19.39 -19.80 -4.64
C ASP A 113 18.19 -20.59 -5.19
N LYS A 114 18.17 -20.76 -6.53
CA LYS A 114 17.19 -21.56 -7.30
C LYS A 114 16.94 -22.96 -6.76
N ASN A 115 17.87 -23.53 -5.98
CA ASN A 115 17.78 -24.90 -5.48
C ASN A 115 17.18 -25.00 -4.06
N THR A 116 16.97 -23.88 -3.37
CA THR A 116 16.54 -23.89 -1.96
C THR A 116 15.32 -23.04 -1.66
N PHE A 117 14.92 -22.14 -2.57
CA PHE A 117 13.82 -21.18 -2.37
C PHE A 117 13.97 -20.32 -1.10
N TYR A 118 15.20 -20.25 -0.57
CA TYR A 118 15.57 -19.29 0.43
C TYR A 118 16.10 -18.05 -0.25
N ASP A 119 15.48 -16.94 0.09
CA ASP A 119 15.98 -15.59 -0.16
C ASP A 119 17.40 -15.42 0.40
N ASP A 120 18.23 -14.63 -0.29
CA ASP A 120 19.63 -14.46 0.11
C ASP A 120 19.77 -13.45 1.27
N VAL A 121 20.98 -13.32 1.84
CA VAL A 121 21.21 -12.55 3.07
C VAL A 121 21.01 -11.05 2.84
N ASP A 122 20.15 -10.43 3.67
CA ASP A 122 19.98 -8.99 3.74
C ASP A 122 21.11 -8.32 4.54
N PHE A 123 21.45 -8.91 5.69
CA PHE A 123 22.61 -8.52 6.50
C PHE A 123 22.99 -9.60 7.52
N VAL A 124 24.12 -9.38 8.21
CA VAL A 124 24.61 -10.24 9.29
C VAL A 124 24.75 -9.44 10.57
N TYR A 125 24.18 -9.95 11.67
CA TYR A 125 24.36 -9.39 13.02
C TYR A 125 24.73 -10.48 14.03
N ASP A 126 25.77 -10.23 14.83
CA ASP A 126 26.35 -11.16 15.82
C ASP A 126 26.52 -12.61 15.30
N GLY A 127 26.91 -12.76 14.03
CA GLY A 127 27.08 -14.05 13.36
C GLY A 127 25.80 -14.72 12.82
N ASN A 128 24.62 -14.16 13.08
CA ASN A 128 23.35 -14.60 12.52
C ASN A 128 23.07 -13.92 11.17
N THR A 129 22.53 -14.65 10.20
CA THR A 129 22.13 -14.13 8.88
C THR A 129 20.64 -13.80 8.88
N TYR A 130 20.29 -12.59 8.50
CA TYR A 130 18.89 -12.16 8.37
C TYR A 130 18.48 -12.14 6.90
N ARG A 131 17.22 -12.52 6.62
CA ARG A 131 16.67 -12.77 5.27
C ARG A 131 15.19 -12.38 5.23
N GLY A 132 14.60 -12.34 4.04
CA GLY A 132 13.17 -12.14 3.86
C GLY A 132 12.72 -10.71 4.16
N GLY A 133 13.61 -9.71 4.04
CA GLY A 133 13.31 -8.32 4.31
C GLY A 133 13.04 -8.02 5.79
N PRO A 134 14.03 -8.12 6.70
CA PRO A 134 13.88 -7.84 8.13
C PRO A 134 13.42 -6.41 8.44
N PHE A 135 12.71 -6.25 9.56
CA PHE A 135 12.38 -4.93 10.10
C PHE A 135 13.29 -4.56 11.27
N ILE A 136 13.58 -3.28 11.45
CA ILE A 136 14.35 -2.77 12.58
C ILE A 136 13.64 -1.59 13.25
N ILE A 137 13.49 -1.67 14.58
CA ILE A 137 12.99 -0.59 15.44
C ILE A 137 14.20 0.09 16.09
N GLU A 138 14.50 1.32 15.69
CA GLU A 138 15.70 2.04 16.16
C GLU A 138 15.69 2.32 17.68
N GLN A 139 16.88 2.31 18.29
CA GLN A 139 17.10 2.59 19.72
C GLN A 139 16.41 3.87 20.22
N LYS A 140 16.33 4.93 19.40
CA LYS A 140 15.65 6.19 19.75
C LYS A 140 14.15 6.03 20.06
N TYR A 141 13.53 4.94 19.58
CA TYR A 141 12.15 4.55 19.88
C TYR A 141 12.04 3.43 20.93
N ARG A 142 13.14 2.91 21.47
CA ARG A 142 13.17 1.80 22.44
C ARG A 142 13.09 2.30 23.89
N PHE A 143 11.89 2.73 24.28
CA PHE A 143 11.55 3.10 25.66
C PHE A 143 10.69 2.00 26.34
N PRO A 144 10.58 1.95 27.68
CA PRO A 144 9.99 0.81 28.39
C PRO A 144 8.56 0.42 28.00
N LEU A 145 7.78 1.36 27.44
CA LEU A 145 6.46 1.06 26.87
C LEU A 145 6.58 0.25 25.58
N ILE A 146 7.43 0.66 24.64
CA ILE A 146 7.68 -0.05 23.37
C ILE A 146 8.36 -1.38 23.62
N ASP A 147 9.28 -1.45 24.58
CA ASP A 147 9.82 -2.74 25.02
C ASP A 147 8.71 -3.66 25.53
N SER A 148 7.72 -3.13 26.27
CA SER A 148 6.58 -3.95 26.73
C SER A 148 5.69 -4.42 25.57
N VAL A 149 5.54 -3.61 24.51
CA VAL A 149 4.83 -3.98 23.26
C VAL A 149 5.61 -5.08 22.53
N ILE A 150 6.90 -4.88 22.28
CA ILE A 150 7.78 -5.86 21.63
C ILE A 150 7.75 -7.19 22.40
N ASN A 151 7.95 -7.18 23.72
CA ASN A 151 7.89 -8.39 24.55
C ASN A 151 6.51 -9.10 24.46
N ALA A 152 5.41 -8.35 24.30
CA ALA A 152 4.08 -8.93 24.14
C ALA A 152 3.91 -9.62 22.77
N TRP A 153 4.51 -9.07 21.71
CA TRP A 153 4.53 -9.69 20.38
C TRP A 153 5.54 -10.85 20.28
N GLU A 154 6.68 -10.77 20.97
CA GLU A 154 7.59 -11.92 21.12
C GLU A 154 6.90 -13.09 21.85
N ALA A 155 6.09 -12.80 22.87
CA ALA A 155 5.26 -13.80 23.54
C ALA A 155 4.13 -14.39 22.67
N LYS A 156 3.79 -13.73 21.55
CA LYS A 156 2.88 -14.24 20.50
C LYS A 156 3.60 -15.01 19.40
N GLY A 157 4.94 -15.04 19.40
CA GLY A 157 5.78 -15.81 18.48
C GLY A 157 6.62 -15.00 17.48
N VAL A 158 6.59 -13.65 17.54
CA VAL A 158 7.56 -12.82 16.81
C VAL A 158 8.97 -13.12 17.33
N VAL A 159 9.94 -13.23 16.43
CA VAL A 159 11.35 -13.51 16.79
C VAL A 159 12.20 -12.29 16.50
N GLY A 160 13.09 -11.92 17.42
CA GLY A 160 14.01 -10.81 17.21
C GLY A 160 15.18 -10.78 18.19
N VAL A 161 16.00 -9.73 18.07
CA VAL A 161 17.13 -9.47 18.97
C VAL A 161 17.34 -7.97 19.16
N THR A 162 17.67 -7.55 20.38
CA THR A 162 18.14 -6.18 20.65
C THR A 162 19.65 -6.10 20.40
N THR A 163 20.11 -5.15 19.58
CA THR A 163 21.53 -4.99 19.26
C THR A 163 22.33 -4.52 20.47
N THR A 164 23.55 -5.03 20.62
CA THR A 164 24.54 -4.64 21.65
C THR A 164 25.74 -3.88 21.06
N SER A 165 25.67 -3.58 19.76
CA SER A 165 26.61 -2.76 19.00
C SER A 165 25.90 -2.15 17.81
N ASP A 166 26.43 -1.05 17.30
CA ASP A 166 25.95 -0.45 16.04
C ASP A 166 26.08 -1.45 14.88
N ILE A 167 25.19 -1.34 13.91
CA ILE A 167 25.15 -2.16 12.69
C ILE A 167 25.02 -1.24 11.47
N THR A 168 25.51 -1.67 10.31
CA THR A 168 25.31 -0.98 9.04
C THR A 168 24.47 -1.86 8.12
N VAL A 169 23.34 -1.33 7.63
CA VAL A 169 22.32 -2.11 6.91
C VAL A 169 21.79 -1.39 5.66
N PRO A 170 21.37 -2.13 4.61
CA PRO A 170 20.73 -1.55 3.42
C PRO A 170 19.23 -1.28 3.69
N VAL A 171 18.91 -0.12 4.26
CA VAL A 171 17.50 0.28 4.51
C VAL A 171 16.81 0.54 3.17
N PHE A 172 15.83 -0.27 2.80
CA PHE A 172 15.04 -0.05 1.59
C PHE A 172 14.08 1.14 1.76
N VAL A 173 13.35 1.18 2.88
CA VAL A 173 12.43 2.27 3.23
C VAL A 173 12.24 2.33 4.75
N GLU A 174 11.88 3.49 5.29
CA GLU A 174 11.30 3.61 6.63
C GLU A 174 9.76 3.56 6.49
N LEU A 175 9.12 2.60 7.17
CA LEU A 175 7.67 2.48 7.21
C LEU A 175 7.14 3.32 8.38
N ASP A 176 6.43 4.39 8.06
CA ASP A 176 5.85 5.37 8.99
C ASP A 176 4.32 5.47 8.91
N GLY A 177 3.70 4.78 7.94
CA GLY A 177 2.26 4.75 7.71
C GLY A 177 1.71 3.34 7.44
N VAL A 178 0.44 3.13 7.80
CA VAL A 178 -0.34 1.93 7.49
C VAL A 178 -1.39 2.24 6.42
N PRO A 179 -1.71 1.30 5.51
CA PRO A 179 -2.70 1.54 4.46
C PRO A 179 -4.12 1.37 5.00
N ASN A 180 -5.05 2.20 4.54
CA ASN A 180 -6.48 1.90 4.60
C ASN A 180 -6.78 0.81 3.56
N TRP A 181 -6.81 -0.45 4.00
CA TRP A 181 -7.12 -1.59 3.13
C TRP A 181 -8.60 -1.52 2.71
N THR A 182 -8.86 -1.24 1.43
CA THR A 182 -10.21 -1.42 0.87
C THR A 182 -10.32 -2.81 0.28
N LEU A 183 -11.24 -3.61 0.79
CA LEU A 183 -11.51 -4.98 0.36
C LEU A 183 -12.78 -4.98 -0.50
N ASP A 184 -12.83 -5.83 -1.54
CA ASP A 184 -14.04 -6.02 -2.33
C ASP A 184 -15.21 -6.47 -1.46
N PHE A 185 -16.36 -5.81 -1.62
CA PHE A 185 -17.56 -6.10 -0.83
C PHE A 185 -18.10 -7.52 -1.03
N ALA A 186 -17.92 -8.14 -2.20
CA ALA A 186 -18.42 -9.48 -2.47
C ALA A 186 -17.50 -10.59 -1.95
N ASN A 187 -16.19 -10.47 -2.18
CA ASN A 187 -15.22 -11.55 -2.02
C ASN A 187 -13.94 -11.16 -1.27
N GLY A 188 -13.75 -9.88 -0.91
CA GLY A 188 -12.59 -9.41 -0.15
C GLY A 188 -12.41 -10.10 1.21
N SER A 189 -13.48 -10.69 1.74
CA SER A 189 -13.48 -11.50 2.96
C SER A 189 -12.54 -12.70 2.91
N ASN A 190 -12.16 -13.17 1.71
CA ASN A 190 -11.16 -14.23 1.55
C ASN A 190 -9.77 -13.84 2.09
N LEU A 191 -9.44 -12.55 2.21
CA LEU A 191 -8.15 -12.10 2.75
C LEU A 191 -8.13 -12.02 4.28
N ILE A 192 -9.29 -12.05 4.95
CA ILE A 192 -9.41 -11.89 6.41
C ILE A 192 -8.59 -12.89 7.23
N PRO A 193 -8.43 -14.17 6.87
CA PRO A 193 -7.57 -15.08 7.64
C PRO A 193 -6.11 -14.61 7.73
N GLY A 194 -5.60 -13.86 6.75
CA GLY A 194 -4.27 -13.24 6.81
C GLY A 194 -4.20 -12.07 7.79
N PHE A 195 -5.26 -11.26 7.87
CA PHE A 195 -5.40 -10.18 8.87
C PHE A 195 -5.54 -10.77 10.28
N ASP A 196 -6.36 -11.80 10.45
CA ASP A 196 -6.53 -12.52 11.72
C ASP A 196 -5.20 -13.15 12.19
N ALA A 197 -4.45 -13.80 11.29
CA ALA A 197 -3.15 -14.40 11.59
C ALA A 197 -2.07 -13.36 11.92
N ALA A 198 -2.13 -12.17 11.32
CA ALA A 198 -1.32 -11.01 11.70
C ALA A 198 -1.84 -10.29 12.96
N GLU A 199 -3.01 -10.68 13.50
CA GLU A 199 -3.72 -10.00 14.59
C GLU A 199 -4.00 -8.51 14.30
N ILE A 200 -4.32 -8.16 13.05
CA ILE A 200 -4.75 -6.82 12.61
C ILE A 200 -6.30 -6.76 12.60
N PRO A 201 -6.96 -6.06 13.53
CA PRO A 201 -8.42 -6.09 13.68
C PRO A 201 -9.13 -5.18 12.67
N GLU A 202 -10.37 -5.53 12.29
CA GLU A 202 -11.25 -4.70 11.44
C GLU A 202 -11.43 -3.28 12.00
N PHE A 203 -11.60 -3.16 13.32
CA PHE A 203 -11.81 -1.89 14.02
C PHE A 203 -10.75 -1.66 15.08
N ASN A 204 -10.45 -0.40 15.35
CA ASN A 204 -9.65 -0.04 16.51
C ASN A 204 -10.44 -0.28 17.81
N ASP A 205 -9.82 -0.94 18.79
CA ASP A 205 -10.39 -1.35 20.09
C ASP A 205 -11.04 -0.20 20.92
N ILE A 206 -10.80 1.05 20.50
CA ILE A 206 -11.21 2.27 21.18
C ILE A 206 -12.41 2.94 20.46
N ALA A 207 -12.69 2.60 19.19
CA ALA A 207 -13.81 3.15 18.43
C ALA A 207 -14.25 2.25 17.25
N GLU A 208 -15.46 1.66 17.32
CA GLU A 208 -16.18 0.97 16.23
C GLU A 208 -16.53 1.90 15.02
N THR A 209 -15.92 3.08 14.93
CA THR A 209 -16.11 4.08 13.88
C THR A 209 -14.85 4.37 13.07
N ASP A 210 -13.69 3.83 13.48
CA ASP A 210 -12.41 3.93 12.75
C ASP A 210 -11.93 2.52 12.37
N PRO A 211 -12.38 1.99 11.22
CA PRO A 211 -11.96 0.69 10.71
C PRO A 211 -10.57 0.75 10.07
N ASN A 212 -9.73 -0.26 10.34
CA ASN A 212 -8.43 -0.42 9.70
C ASN A 212 -8.57 -0.97 8.27
N PHE A 213 -9.59 -1.78 8.01
CA PHE A 213 -9.97 -2.22 6.67
C PHE A 213 -11.48 -2.07 6.44
N ILE A 214 -11.87 -1.75 5.21
CA ILE A 214 -13.26 -1.47 4.84
C ILE A 214 -13.70 -2.26 3.62
N PHE A 215 -14.99 -2.58 3.54
CA PHE A 215 -15.60 -3.24 2.38
C PHE A 215 -16.31 -2.24 1.48
N LYS A 216 -15.93 -2.19 0.20
CA LYS A 216 -16.52 -1.30 -0.82
C LYS A 216 -16.73 -2.03 -2.16
N PRO A 217 -17.78 -1.71 -2.92
CA PRO A 217 -17.85 -2.05 -4.34
C PRO A 217 -16.93 -1.13 -5.16
N PRO A 218 -16.41 -1.58 -6.33
CA PRO A 218 -15.40 -0.84 -7.09
C PRO A 218 -15.89 0.49 -7.67
N ASP A 219 -17.20 0.64 -7.92
CA ASP A 219 -17.83 1.88 -8.37
C ASP A 219 -17.85 3.00 -7.31
N SER A 220 -17.63 2.64 -6.04
CA SER A 220 -17.58 3.57 -4.91
C SER A 220 -16.16 4.02 -4.52
N LEU A 221 -15.12 3.53 -5.23
CA LEU A 221 -13.74 3.89 -4.95
C LEU A 221 -13.46 5.37 -5.29
N ASP A 222 -12.86 6.10 -4.36
CA ASP A 222 -12.55 7.52 -4.48
C ASP A 222 -11.07 7.84 -4.25
N CYS A 223 -10.69 9.09 -4.54
CA CYS A 223 -9.32 9.58 -4.39
C CYS A 223 -8.98 10.06 -2.98
N GLY A 224 -9.97 10.09 -2.09
CA GLY A 224 -9.84 10.40 -0.68
C GLY A 224 -9.13 9.25 0.02
N CYS A 225 -9.89 8.29 0.52
CA CYS A 225 -9.38 7.36 1.54
C CYS A 225 -9.04 5.96 1.00
N ASP A 226 -9.37 5.68 -0.27
CA ASP A 226 -9.15 4.37 -0.88
C ASP A 226 -7.74 4.33 -1.52
N TYR A 227 -6.77 3.82 -0.76
CA TYR A 227 -5.36 3.74 -1.16
C TYR A 227 -5.07 2.51 -1.98
N MET A 228 -5.57 1.38 -1.49
CA MET A 228 -5.55 0.11 -2.21
C MET A 228 -6.91 -0.56 -2.21
N TYR A 229 -7.18 -1.33 -3.27
CA TYR A 229 -8.38 -2.14 -3.45
C TYR A 229 -7.98 -3.59 -3.70
N ALA A 230 -8.50 -4.53 -2.91
CA ALA A 230 -8.19 -5.94 -3.01
C ALA A 230 -9.42 -6.78 -3.39
N MET A 231 -9.33 -7.42 -4.55
CA MET A 231 -10.40 -8.20 -5.18
C MET A 231 -9.91 -9.63 -5.45
N PRO A 232 -9.77 -10.49 -4.41
CA PRO A 232 -9.21 -11.83 -4.53
C PRO A 232 -10.03 -12.80 -5.40
N HIS A 233 -11.27 -12.43 -5.75
CA HIS A 233 -12.14 -13.16 -6.68
C HIS A 233 -13.26 -12.21 -7.14
N ALA A 234 -13.63 -12.24 -8.42
CA ALA A 234 -14.78 -11.53 -8.99
C ALA A 234 -14.95 -11.94 -10.47
N ASP A 235 -16.14 -11.69 -11.02
CA ASP A 235 -16.40 -11.65 -12.47
C ASP A 235 -16.48 -10.18 -12.92
N PRO A 236 -15.35 -9.45 -13.04
CA PRO A 236 -15.37 -8.02 -13.34
C PRO A 236 -15.84 -7.75 -14.77
N GLU A 237 -16.87 -6.91 -14.87
CA GLU A 237 -17.32 -6.26 -16.09
C GLU A 237 -17.11 -4.75 -15.97
N TRP A 238 -16.99 -4.04 -17.10
CA TRP A 238 -16.86 -2.58 -17.07
C TRP A 238 -18.07 -1.87 -16.46
N SER A 239 -19.26 -2.46 -16.62
CA SER A 239 -20.54 -2.02 -16.02
C SER A 239 -20.48 -1.78 -14.51
N THR A 240 -19.62 -2.52 -13.81
CA THR A 240 -19.49 -2.56 -12.34
C THR A 240 -18.08 -2.18 -11.85
N HIS A 241 -17.05 -2.43 -12.67
CA HIS A 241 -15.65 -2.24 -12.30
C HIS A 241 -14.95 -1.10 -13.06
N GLY A 242 -15.61 -0.48 -14.05
CA GLY A 242 -15.04 0.56 -14.93
C GLY A 242 -14.33 1.71 -14.22
N ASN A 243 -14.73 2.02 -12.98
CA ASN A 243 -14.07 3.02 -12.14
C ASN A 243 -12.58 2.72 -11.87
N LEU A 244 -12.17 1.45 -11.82
CA LEU A 244 -10.77 1.05 -11.64
C LEU A 244 -9.86 1.63 -12.74
N ALA A 245 -10.37 1.70 -13.98
CA ALA A 245 -9.63 2.25 -15.12
C ALA A 245 -9.26 3.73 -14.95
N THR A 246 -10.04 4.50 -14.17
CA THR A 246 -9.78 5.89 -13.78
C THR A 246 -9.05 6.02 -12.45
N TRP A 247 -9.48 5.29 -11.43
CA TRP A 247 -8.99 5.38 -10.05
C TRP A 247 -7.49 5.03 -9.95
N ILE A 248 -7.03 4.07 -10.74
CA ILE A 248 -5.63 3.62 -10.73
C ILE A 248 -4.64 4.65 -11.33
N LEU A 249 -5.14 5.62 -12.12
CA LEU A 249 -4.30 6.55 -12.87
C LEU A 249 -3.60 7.58 -11.97
N ASP A 250 -2.53 8.16 -12.50
CA ASP A 250 -1.78 9.25 -11.86
C ASP A 250 -2.70 10.44 -11.48
N ARG A 251 -2.38 11.08 -10.35
CA ARG A 251 -3.14 12.24 -9.84
C ARG A 251 -3.03 13.45 -10.76
N ASP A 252 -1.91 13.60 -11.45
CA ASP A 252 -1.68 14.64 -12.47
C ASP A 252 -2.67 14.60 -13.63
N VAL A 253 -3.26 13.43 -13.94
CA VAL A 253 -4.29 13.27 -14.98
C VAL A 253 -5.71 13.18 -14.40
N GLY A 254 -5.84 13.25 -13.08
CA GLY A 254 -7.10 13.19 -12.34
C GLY A 254 -7.55 11.80 -11.92
N GLY A 255 -6.63 10.82 -11.88
CA GLY A 255 -6.85 9.58 -11.14
C GLY A 255 -6.46 9.71 -9.66
N CYS A 256 -6.39 8.58 -8.96
CA CYS A 256 -6.13 8.54 -7.52
C CYS A 256 -4.76 7.95 -7.16
N ARG A 257 -4.04 7.34 -8.11
CA ARG A 257 -2.89 6.44 -7.87
C ARG A 257 -3.29 5.29 -6.94
N GLY A 258 -4.36 4.59 -7.31
CA GLY A 258 -4.86 3.39 -6.62
C GLY A 258 -3.92 2.20 -6.72
N TRP A 259 -3.77 1.42 -5.65
CA TRP A 259 -3.05 0.15 -5.70
C TRP A 259 -4.06 -1.01 -5.79
N PHE A 260 -3.94 -1.88 -6.77
CA PHE A 260 -4.93 -2.91 -7.06
C PHE A 260 -4.35 -4.31 -6.88
N TYR A 261 -4.97 -5.10 -6.02
CA TYR A 261 -4.69 -6.52 -5.86
C TYR A 261 -5.84 -7.35 -6.44
N SER A 262 -5.53 -8.37 -7.24
CA SER A 262 -6.52 -9.30 -7.80
C SER A 262 -5.99 -10.73 -7.83
N ALA A 263 -6.89 -11.72 -7.83
CA ALA A 263 -6.53 -13.13 -7.93
C ALA A 263 -7.63 -13.96 -8.62
N CYS A 264 -7.34 -15.25 -8.88
CA CYS A 264 -8.22 -16.15 -9.63
C CYS A 264 -8.58 -15.58 -11.02
N HIS A 265 -9.71 -16.00 -11.60
CA HIS A 265 -10.19 -15.53 -12.91
C HIS A 265 -10.49 -14.03 -13.01
N ALA A 266 -10.52 -13.31 -11.88
CA ALA A 266 -10.74 -11.87 -11.87
C ALA A 266 -9.63 -11.12 -12.62
N VAL A 267 -8.45 -11.71 -12.74
CA VAL A 267 -7.29 -11.12 -13.43
C VAL A 267 -7.47 -11.08 -14.94
N SER A 268 -7.73 -12.21 -15.61
CA SER A 268 -7.98 -12.21 -17.06
C SER A 268 -9.27 -11.47 -17.44
N ALA A 269 -10.28 -11.52 -16.56
CA ALA A 269 -11.49 -10.71 -16.67
C ALA A 269 -11.21 -9.19 -16.59
N VAL A 270 -10.41 -8.71 -15.61
CA VAL A 270 -9.99 -7.30 -15.55
C VAL A 270 -9.20 -6.92 -16.80
N GLU A 271 -8.17 -7.69 -17.15
CA GLU A 271 -7.28 -7.32 -18.26
C GLU A 271 -8.02 -7.24 -19.59
N ASN A 272 -9.12 -7.98 -19.77
CA ASN A 272 -9.99 -7.90 -20.96
C ASN A 272 -11.25 -7.02 -20.81
N SER A 273 -11.49 -6.38 -19.65
CA SER A 273 -12.66 -5.50 -19.42
C SER A 273 -12.53 -4.15 -20.14
N TRP A 274 -13.53 -3.78 -20.95
CA TRP A 274 -13.53 -2.59 -21.84
C TRP A 274 -14.84 -1.80 -21.79
N ASP A 275 -14.85 -0.54 -22.22
CA ASP A 275 -16.03 0.36 -22.11
C ASP A 275 -17.20 0.01 -23.05
N ASP A 276 -17.90 -1.08 -22.73
CA ASP A 276 -19.10 -1.57 -23.41
C ASP A 276 -20.39 -0.83 -22.98
N VAL A 277 -20.28 0.07 -22.00
CA VAL A 277 -21.37 0.94 -21.53
C VAL A 277 -21.48 2.21 -22.37
N THR A 278 -20.36 2.81 -22.80
CA THR A 278 -20.32 3.94 -23.75
C THR A 278 -19.85 3.57 -25.17
N PRO A 279 -19.94 2.28 -25.54
CA PRO A 279 -19.18 1.58 -26.58
C PRO A 279 -17.89 2.24 -27.08
N ASP A 280 -16.92 2.44 -26.18
CA ASP A 280 -15.58 2.92 -26.52
C ASP A 280 -14.53 1.82 -26.41
N SER A 281 -14.35 1.09 -27.51
CA SER A 281 -13.37 0.00 -27.64
C SER A 281 -11.91 0.39 -27.40
N THR A 282 -11.59 1.69 -27.38
CA THR A 282 -10.22 2.14 -27.06
C THR A 282 -9.91 2.02 -25.56
N GLN A 283 -10.92 2.19 -24.70
CA GLN A 283 -10.80 2.12 -23.25
C GLN A 283 -10.93 0.67 -22.76
N GLN A 284 -9.89 0.19 -22.08
CA GLN A 284 -9.81 -1.18 -21.56
C GLN A 284 -8.82 -1.19 -20.40
N MET A 285 -9.09 -1.95 -19.34
CA MET A 285 -8.25 -1.89 -18.14
C MET A 285 -6.83 -2.39 -18.39
N ASN A 286 -6.63 -3.50 -19.12
CA ASN A 286 -5.33 -4.13 -19.45
C ASN A 286 -4.07 -3.53 -18.79
N PHE A 287 -3.98 -3.67 -17.46
CA PHE A 287 -3.07 -2.90 -16.64
C PHE A 287 -1.63 -3.41 -16.79
N LEU A 288 -1.44 -4.73 -16.77
CA LEU A 288 -0.13 -5.37 -16.80
C LEU A 288 0.20 -6.04 -18.15
N SER A 289 -0.79 -6.29 -19.02
CA SER A 289 -0.59 -6.91 -20.35
C SER A 289 -0.73 -5.93 -21.51
N GLU A 290 -0.05 -6.23 -22.63
CA GLU A 290 -0.30 -5.58 -23.91
C GLU A 290 -1.54 -6.19 -24.59
N LYS A 291 -2.27 -5.39 -25.39
CA LYS A 291 -3.40 -5.86 -26.20
C LYS A 291 -3.11 -5.80 -27.70
N ILE A 292 -3.59 -6.78 -28.48
CA ILE A 292 -3.35 -6.82 -29.95
C ILE A 292 -4.09 -5.71 -30.72
N ALA A 293 -5.22 -5.22 -30.20
CA ALA A 293 -6.09 -4.27 -30.87
C ALA A 293 -6.96 -3.50 -29.85
N ASP A 294 -7.75 -2.53 -30.32
CA ASP A 294 -8.92 -2.06 -29.57
C ASP A 294 -9.94 -3.22 -29.40
N ALA A 295 -10.80 -3.15 -28.39
CA ALA A 295 -11.77 -4.22 -28.11
C ALA A 295 -12.75 -4.42 -29.28
N ASP A 296 -13.14 -5.66 -29.57
CA ASP A 296 -14.21 -5.95 -30.54
C ASP A 296 -15.56 -5.94 -29.81
N PRO A 297 -16.52 -5.04 -30.15
CA PRO A 297 -17.82 -5.01 -29.49
C PRO A 297 -18.70 -6.26 -29.67
N SER A 298 -18.30 -7.22 -30.51
CA SER A 298 -18.93 -8.54 -30.59
C SER A 298 -18.40 -9.53 -29.54
N MET A 299 -17.27 -9.23 -28.90
CA MET A 299 -16.66 -9.94 -27.78
C MET A 299 -17.00 -9.19 -26.49
N SER A 300 -18.24 -9.34 -26.02
CA SER A 300 -18.75 -8.74 -24.78
C SER A 300 -19.17 -9.88 -23.83
N PRO A 301 -18.84 -9.79 -22.52
CA PRO A 301 -18.29 -8.60 -21.84
C PRO A 301 -16.76 -8.45 -21.88
N TRP A 302 -16.00 -9.48 -22.26
CA TRP A 302 -14.52 -9.46 -22.28
C TRP A 302 -13.95 -9.44 -23.70
N ALA A 303 -12.98 -8.55 -23.94
CA ALA A 303 -12.43 -8.27 -25.27
C ALA A 303 -11.57 -9.38 -25.90
N GLU A 304 -11.15 -10.40 -25.13
CA GLU A 304 -10.29 -11.52 -25.55
C GLU A 304 -9.10 -11.09 -26.43
N ASN A 305 -8.36 -10.07 -26.00
CA ASN A 305 -7.32 -9.43 -26.80
C ASN A 305 -6.04 -9.09 -26.01
N SER A 306 -5.98 -9.37 -24.70
CA SER A 306 -4.89 -8.94 -23.82
C SER A 306 -4.30 -10.10 -23.02
N LEU A 307 -5.12 -10.76 -22.19
CA LEU A 307 -4.86 -12.10 -21.65
C LEU A 307 -5.80 -13.12 -22.32
N VAL A 308 -5.43 -14.39 -22.33
CA VAL A 308 -6.39 -15.48 -22.57
C VAL A 308 -7.37 -15.50 -21.40
N ILE A 309 -8.65 -15.80 -21.66
CA ILE A 309 -9.71 -15.88 -20.65
C ILE A 309 -9.67 -17.24 -19.96
N TRP A 310 -10.00 -17.27 -18.67
CA TRP A 310 -10.04 -18.49 -17.87
C TRP A 310 -10.87 -19.61 -18.56
N GLY A 311 -10.31 -20.81 -18.60
CA GLY A 311 -10.94 -21.97 -19.24
C GLY A 311 -10.76 -22.08 -20.75
N ASP A 312 -10.16 -21.08 -21.42
CA ASP A 312 -9.70 -21.16 -22.82
C ASP A 312 -8.19 -21.49 -22.93
N HIS A 313 -7.54 -21.82 -21.81
CA HIS A 313 -6.20 -22.41 -21.72
C HIS A 313 -6.19 -23.53 -20.66
N ASP A 314 -5.17 -24.39 -20.68
CA ASP A 314 -4.97 -25.41 -19.63
C ASP A 314 -4.57 -24.78 -18.27
N ASP A 315 -4.67 -25.55 -17.18
CA ASP A 315 -4.09 -25.19 -15.87
C ASP A 315 -2.54 -25.32 -15.89
N GLY A 316 -1.88 -24.68 -14.92
CA GLY A 316 -0.42 -24.76 -14.75
C GLY A 316 0.10 -26.18 -14.51
N ASP A 317 1.34 -26.45 -14.94
CA ASP A 317 1.91 -27.82 -14.89
C ASP A 317 2.30 -28.31 -13.47
N GLY A 318 2.42 -27.38 -12.51
CA GLY A 318 2.80 -27.63 -11.12
C GLY A 318 4.29 -27.45 -10.79
N ASP A 319 5.15 -27.25 -11.79
CA ASP A 319 6.62 -27.12 -11.66
C ASP A 319 7.07 -25.66 -11.90
N TYR A 320 6.64 -24.73 -11.03
CA TYR A 320 6.84 -23.29 -11.24
C TYR A 320 8.27 -22.78 -11.01
N VAL A 321 8.60 -21.72 -11.72
CA VAL A 321 9.90 -21.04 -11.70
C VAL A 321 9.80 -19.69 -11.00
N TYR A 322 10.68 -19.49 -10.01
CA TYR A 322 10.90 -18.21 -9.35
C TYR A 322 12.01 -17.43 -10.09
N ASP A 323 11.70 -16.22 -10.54
CA ASP A 323 12.69 -15.36 -11.19
C ASP A 323 13.63 -14.74 -10.15
N ILE A 324 14.81 -15.33 -10.00
CA ILE A 324 15.86 -14.87 -9.08
C ILE A 324 16.34 -13.42 -9.31
N SER A 325 16.04 -12.79 -10.45
CA SER A 325 16.31 -11.36 -10.63
C SER A 325 15.37 -10.47 -9.82
N THR A 326 14.28 -11.04 -9.31
CA THR A 326 13.26 -10.37 -8.49
C THR A 326 13.45 -10.59 -6.98
N SER A 327 14.47 -11.35 -6.55
CA SER A 327 14.75 -11.66 -5.13
C SER A 327 14.90 -10.43 -4.24
N ALA A 328 15.48 -9.35 -4.76
CA ALA A 328 15.56 -8.09 -4.03
C ALA A 328 14.19 -7.40 -3.92
N HIS A 329 13.22 -7.63 -4.81
CA HIS A 329 11.98 -6.85 -4.88
C HIS A 329 11.18 -6.91 -3.56
N PRO A 330 10.62 -5.79 -3.02
CA PRO A 330 9.91 -5.78 -1.74
C PRO A 330 8.75 -6.78 -1.67
N PHE A 331 8.07 -7.01 -2.79
CA PHE A 331 6.96 -7.96 -2.86
C PHE A 331 7.42 -9.44 -2.76
N MET A 332 8.69 -9.72 -3.07
CA MET A 332 9.30 -11.05 -2.99
C MET A 332 9.97 -11.33 -1.63
N GLN A 333 9.77 -10.46 -0.64
CA GLN A 333 10.34 -10.59 0.72
C GLN A 333 9.52 -11.59 1.54
N PHE A 334 9.56 -12.86 1.12
CA PHE A 334 9.01 -14.02 1.80
C PHE A 334 9.98 -15.19 1.74
N MET A 335 9.80 -16.18 2.61
CA MET A 335 10.67 -17.36 2.70
C MET A 335 9.93 -18.59 2.16
N GLY A 336 10.59 -19.41 1.34
CA GLY A 336 10.00 -20.60 0.75
C GLY A 336 9.19 -20.33 -0.52
N GLN A 337 8.33 -21.27 -0.88
CA GLN A 337 7.47 -21.23 -2.06
C GLN A 337 6.03 -20.91 -1.64
N ALA A 338 5.32 -20.12 -2.44
CA ALA A 338 3.88 -19.86 -2.31
C ALA A 338 3.02 -20.75 -3.23
N ASP A 339 3.63 -21.76 -3.86
CA ASP A 339 3.07 -22.45 -5.02
C ASP A 339 1.71 -23.11 -4.76
N GLY A 340 1.56 -23.91 -3.69
CA GLY A 340 0.28 -24.54 -3.35
C GLY A 340 -0.80 -23.55 -2.90
N ALA A 341 -0.43 -22.36 -2.42
CA ALA A 341 -1.37 -21.27 -2.14
C ALA A 341 -1.85 -20.57 -3.43
N PHE A 342 -1.12 -20.70 -4.55
CA PHE A 342 -1.54 -20.24 -5.87
C PHE A 342 -2.28 -21.33 -6.69
N GLU A 343 -2.66 -22.45 -6.06
CA GLU A 343 -3.45 -23.52 -6.69
C GLU A 343 -4.97 -23.30 -6.53
N SER A 344 -5.73 -24.19 -7.18
CA SER A 344 -7.19 -24.22 -7.15
C SER A 344 -7.85 -22.93 -7.71
N GLY A 345 -9.19 -22.89 -7.73
CA GLY A 345 -9.94 -21.81 -8.39
C GLY A 345 -10.15 -22.08 -9.88
N SER A 346 -10.62 -21.07 -10.60
CA SER A 346 -10.95 -21.13 -12.03
C SER A 346 -9.84 -20.66 -12.98
N GLU A 347 -8.80 -20.01 -12.45
CA GLU A 347 -7.60 -19.62 -13.21
C GLU A 347 -6.39 -19.60 -12.27
N GLN A 348 -5.40 -20.45 -12.55
CA GLN A 348 -4.20 -20.64 -11.71
C GLN A 348 -2.95 -19.96 -12.29
N VAL A 349 -2.94 -19.73 -13.60
CA VAL A 349 -1.85 -19.14 -14.37
C VAL A 349 -2.42 -18.15 -15.38
N TYR A 350 -1.73 -17.03 -15.61
CA TYR A 350 -2.18 -15.98 -16.51
C TYR A 350 -1.35 -15.95 -17.77
N LEU A 351 -1.97 -16.12 -18.94
CA LEU A 351 -1.29 -16.11 -20.23
C LEU A 351 -1.61 -14.85 -21.02
N PRO A 352 -0.60 -14.08 -21.48
CA PRO A 352 -0.80 -13.07 -22.51
C PRO A 352 -1.44 -13.70 -23.76
N TYR A 353 -2.44 -13.02 -24.31
CA TYR A 353 -3.17 -13.47 -25.49
C TYR A 353 -2.22 -13.72 -26.67
N LEU A 354 -2.60 -14.59 -27.60
CA LEU A 354 -1.72 -14.97 -28.72
C LEU A 354 -1.23 -13.73 -29.51
N ALA A 355 0.09 -13.61 -29.61
CA ALA A 355 0.82 -12.47 -30.18
C ALA A 355 0.80 -11.15 -29.36
N THR A 356 0.40 -11.17 -28.09
CA THR A 356 0.74 -10.14 -27.08
C THR A 356 1.92 -10.59 -26.20
N GLN A 357 2.20 -9.80 -25.17
CA GLN A 357 3.18 -10.06 -24.13
C GLN A 357 2.74 -9.33 -22.84
N TRP A 358 3.36 -9.69 -21.71
CA TRP A 358 3.39 -8.79 -20.56
C TRP A 358 4.07 -7.46 -20.95
N ARG A 359 3.61 -6.34 -20.38
CA ARG A 359 4.21 -5.02 -20.66
C ARG A 359 5.69 -5.03 -20.28
N PRO A 360 6.57 -4.27 -20.95
CA PRO A 360 8.00 -4.17 -20.61
C PRO A 360 8.31 -3.63 -19.20
N THR A 361 7.29 -3.21 -18.44
CA THR A 361 7.33 -2.74 -17.05
C THR A 361 6.70 -3.72 -16.06
N THR A 362 6.11 -4.82 -16.52
CA THR A 362 5.51 -5.85 -15.66
C THR A 362 6.57 -6.85 -15.28
N THR A 363 6.71 -7.08 -13.97
CA THR A 363 7.56 -8.14 -13.42
C THR A 363 6.72 -9.39 -13.25
N VAL A 364 7.13 -10.47 -13.90
CA VAL A 364 6.58 -11.83 -13.70
C VAL A 364 7.60 -12.63 -12.90
N SER A 365 7.35 -12.75 -11.60
CA SER A 365 8.32 -13.27 -10.61
C SER A 365 8.12 -14.74 -10.27
N VAL A 366 6.89 -15.26 -10.39
CA VAL A 366 6.59 -16.70 -10.34
C VAL A 366 5.79 -17.07 -11.59
N TYR A 367 6.20 -18.12 -12.28
CA TYR A 367 5.60 -18.50 -13.57
C TYR A 367 5.83 -19.97 -13.94
N ASP A 368 4.94 -20.50 -14.76
CA ASP A 368 5.16 -21.72 -15.53
C ASP A 368 5.91 -21.33 -16.84
N ASP A 369 7.08 -21.96 -17.07
CA ASP A 369 7.95 -21.72 -18.23
C ASP A 369 7.74 -22.74 -19.36
N ASN A 370 7.01 -23.84 -19.09
CA ASN A 370 6.79 -24.95 -20.01
C ASN A 370 5.33 -25.12 -20.46
N HIS A 371 4.42 -24.30 -19.92
CA HIS A 371 2.98 -24.33 -20.19
C HIS A 371 2.66 -24.49 -21.69
N PRO A 372 1.80 -25.46 -22.06
CA PRO A 372 1.60 -25.86 -23.46
C PRO A 372 1.16 -24.69 -24.37
N ASP A 373 0.38 -23.75 -23.82
CA ASP A 373 -0.23 -22.65 -24.57
C ASP A 373 0.63 -21.38 -24.72
N ILE A 374 1.84 -21.30 -24.13
CA ILE A 374 2.70 -20.09 -24.16
C ILE A 374 3.15 -19.69 -25.59
N GLY A 375 3.09 -20.59 -26.57
CA GLY A 375 3.34 -20.30 -27.99
C GLY A 375 4.79 -19.90 -28.36
N GLY A 376 5.69 -19.78 -27.38
CA GLY A 376 7.12 -19.52 -27.57
C GLY A 376 7.52 -18.05 -27.72
N ILE A 377 6.73 -17.09 -27.23
CA ILE A 377 7.10 -15.66 -27.21
C ILE A 377 7.91 -15.38 -25.93
N ALA A 378 9.06 -14.70 -26.04
CA ALA A 378 10.02 -14.58 -24.93
C ALA A 378 9.48 -13.86 -23.66
N ASN A 379 8.43 -13.04 -23.80
CA ASN A 379 7.76 -12.31 -22.72
C ASN A 379 6.30 -12.79 -22.49
N SER A 380 5.95 -14.01 -22.90
CA SER A 380 4.60 -14.59 -22.71
C SER A 380 4.53 -15.67 -21.61
N ARG A 381 5.45 -15.64 -20.63
CA ARG A 381 5.44 -16.52 -19.44
C ARG A 381 4.05 -16.61 -18.82
N ALA A 382 3.59 -17.82 -18.50
CA ALA A 382 2.31 -18.05 -17.83
C ALA A 382 2.46 -17.70 -16.34
N ALA A 383 1.94 -16.55 -15.91
CA ALA A 383 2.28 -15.96 -14.61
C ALA A 383 1.43 -16.52 -13.46
N LYS A 384 2.10 -16.87 -12.35
CA LYS A 384 1.50 -17.12 -11.02
C LYS A 384 1.56 -15.86 -10.14
N LEU A 385 2.65 -15.10 -10.24
CA LEU A 385 2.82 -13.82 -9.56
C LEU A 385 3.31 -12.78 -10.57
N ALA A 386 2.46 -11.81 -10.88
CA ALA A 386 2.77 -10.68 -11.75
C ALA A 386 2.44 -9.35 -11.05
N TYR A 387 3.32 -8.36 -11.19
CA TYR A 387 3.09 -7.03 -10.64
C TYR A 387 3.79 -5.93 -11.44
N GLY A 388 3.35 -4.69 -11.26
CA GLY A 388 3.96 -3.51 -11.89
C GLY A 388 3.07 -2.27 -11.82
N PRO A 389 3.55 -1.11 -12.32
CA PRO A 389 2.74 0.09 -12.45
C PRO A 389 1.67 -0.09 -13.53
N ALA A 390 0.43 0.31 -13.23
CA ALA A 390 -0.70 0.15 -14.14
C ALA A 390 -0.45 0.83 -15.49
N TYR A 391 -0.87 0.18 -16.58
CA TYR A 391 -0.61 0.58 -17.97
C TYR A 391 0.88 0.77 -18.34
N GLY A 392 1.80 0.34 -17.47
CA GLY A 392 3.24 0.55 -17.61
C GLY A 392 3.71 1.99 -17.43
N VAL A 393 2.99 2.79 -16.64
CA VAL A 393 3.36 4.18 -16.35
C VAL A 393 3.72 4.33 -14.88
N GLY A 394 4.99 4.14 -14.53
CA GLY A 394 5.53 4.40 -13.18
C GLY A 394 7.01 4.03 -13.04
N SER A 395 7.53 4.03 -11.81
CA SER A 395 8.94 3.74 -11.53
C SER A 395 9.16 2.73 -10.40
N TYR A 396 9.99 1.71 -10.64
CA TYR A 396 10.45 0.76 -9.62
C TYR A 396 11.39 1.40 -8.57
N THR A 397 11.87 2.62 -8.83
CA THR A 397 12.70 3.38 -7.88
C THR A 397 11.98 4.53 -7.20
N ASP A 398 10.70 4.75 -7.53
CA ASP A 398 9.88 5.80 -6.97
C ASP A 398 8.40 5.41 -7.12
N TYR A 399 7.84 4.86 -6.04
CA TYR A 399 6.43 4.49 -5.94
C TYR A 399 5.47 5.71 -6.00
N THR A 400 6.00 6.94 -6.02
CA THR A 400 5.26 8.19 -6.19
C THR A 400 5.30 8.75 -7.62
N ASP A 401 5.97 8.09 -8.58
CA ASP A 401 5.91 8.46 -10.01
C ASP A 401 4.86 7.64 -10.77
N GLY A 402 3.94 8.34 -11.45
CA GLY A 402 2.99 7.76 -12.39
C GLY A 402 1.70 7.22 -11.77
N ASN A 403 1.18 6.18 -12.39
CA ASN A 403 -0.01 5.45 -11.94
C ASN A 403 0.29 4.66 -10.68
N GLY A 404 -0.77 4.17 -10.03
CA GLY A 404 -0.61 3.21 -8.95
C GLY A 404 -0.28 1.81 -9.49
N TRP A 405 -0.10 0.89 -8.55
CA TRP A 405 0.47 -0.42 -8.81
C TRP A 405 -0.58 -1.52 -8.87
N VAL A 406 -0.26 -2.60 -9.57
CA VAL A 406 -1.07 -3.80 -9.67
C VAL A 406 -0.27 -5.01 -9.21
N MET A 407 -0.92 -5.92 -8.50
CA MET A 407 -0.43 -7.26 -8.17
C MET A 407 -1.50 -8.31 -8.47
N TYR A 408 -1.09 -9.38 -9.15
CA TYR A 408 -1.90 -10.54 -9.48
C TYR A 408 -1.30 -11.80 -8.87
N HIS A 409 -2.13 -12.55 -8.13
CA HIS A 409 -1.82 -13.90 -7.63
C HIS A 409 -2.66 -14.93 -8.38
N GLY A 410 -2.04 -16.01 -8.86
CA GLY A 410 -2.73 -17.15 -9.44
C GLY A 410 -3.61 -17.86 -8.41
N GLY A 411 -4.70 -18.47 -8.88
CA GLY A 411 -5.54 -19.36 -8.10
C GLY A 411 -6.43 -18.67 -7.06
N HIS A 412 -7.08 -19.48 -6.22
CA HIS A 412 -8.03 -19.00 -5.19
C HIS A 412 -7.88 -19.70 -3.83
N GLN A 413 -6.83 -20.49 -3.63
CA GLN A 413 -6.59 -21.16 -2.36
C GLN A 413 -6.04 -20.17 -1.31
N ILE A 414 -6.94 -19.37 -0.73
CA ILE A 414 -6.65 -18.35 0.29
C ILE A 414 -7.25 -18.81 1.63
N GLY A 415 -6.49 -18.72 2.73
CA GLY A 415 -6.97 -19.03 4.08
C GLY A 415 -6.45 -20.32 4.73
N GLY A 416 -5.30 -20.84 4.29
CA GLY A 416 -4.54 -21.87 5.01
C GLY A 416 -3.42 -21.29 5.89
N SER A 417 -2.74 -22.16 6.64
CA SER A 417 -1.71 -21.80 7.63
C SER A 417 -0.36 -22.51 7.43
N GLU A 418 -0.21 -23.23 6.32
CA GLU A 418 1.07 -23.84 5.90
C GLU A 418 2.02 -22.76 5.34
N ASP A 419 3.33 -23.02 5.31
CA ASP A 419 4.38 -22.07 4.91
C ASP A 419 4.07 -21.32 3.59
N GLU A 420 3.41 -21.97 2.63
CA GLU A 420 3.01 -21.39 1.35
C GLU A 420 1.94 -20.30 1.44
N PHE A 421 0.99 -20.43 2.38
CA PHE A 421 -0.02 -19.40 2.64
C PHE A 421 0.60 -18.22 3.38
N VAL A 422 1.57 -18.50 4.27
CA VAL A 422 2.37 -17.45 4.89
C VAL A 422 3.11 -16.66 3.81
N ALA A 423 3.74 -17.33 2.83
CA ALA A 423 4.38 -16.65 1.70
C ALA A 423 3.41 -15.80 0.86
N LEU A 424 2.21 -16.31 0.54
CA LEU A 424 1.15 -15.55 -0.15
C LEU A 424 0.70 -14.31 0.63
N TYR A 425 0.44 -14.45 1.93
CA TYR A 425 0.03 -13.31 2.75
C TYR A 425 1.18 -12.31 2.95
N ARG A 426 2.43 -12.76 3.00
CA ARG A 426 3.61 -11.88 3.03
C ARG A 426 3.73 -11.06 1.76
N SER A 427 3.60 -11.64 0.56
CA SER A 427 3.64 -10.85 -0.69
C SER A 427 2.50 -9.83 -0.77
N PHE A 428 1.29 -10.20 -0.32
CA PHE A 428 0.17 -9.27 -0.19
C PHE A 428 0.44 -8.14 0.81
N PHE A 429 0.94 -8.45 2.01
CA PHE A 429 1.24 -7.42 3.00
C PHE A 429 2.37 -6.49 2.53
N ASN A 430 3.45 -7.05 2.00
CA ASN A 430 4.56 -6.31 1.38
C ASN A 430 4.08 -5.33 0.29
N PHE A 431 3.10 -5.73 -0.52
CA PHE A 431 2.44 -4.85 -1.49
C PHE A 431 1.58 -3.78 -0.81
N SER A 432 0.72 -4.17 0.12
CA SER A 432 -0.23 -3.26 0.76
C SER A 432 0.44 -2.15 1.58
N PHE A 433 1.48 -2.45 2.36
CA PHE A 433 2.15 -1.45 3.20
C PHE A 433 2.81 -0.35 2.36
N LEU A 434 3.36 -0.66 1.18
CA LEU A 434 3.90 0.35 0.26
C LEU A 434 2.83 1.22 -0.41
N SER A 435 1.56 0.81 -0.42
CA SER A 435 0.47 1.66 -0.93
C SER A 435 0.27 2.92 -0.08
N ALA A 436 0.49 2.83 1.24
CA ALA A 436 0.46 3.99 2.15
C ALA A 436 1.59 4.97 1.83
N PHE A 437 2.82 4.46 1.73
CA PHE A 437 4.02 5.25 1.40
C PHE A 437 3.84 6.07 0.11
N SER A 438 3.14 5.53 -0.90
CA SER A 438 2.88 6.22 -2.17
C SER A 438 1.96 7.46 -2.09
N ARG A 439 1.34 7.72 -0.94
CA ARG A 439 0.31 8.76 -0.74
C ARG A 439 0.57 9.71 0.45
N GLY A 440 1.74 9.63 1.08
CA GLY A 440 2.09 10.50 2.20
C GLY A 440 2.03 12.00 1.86
N ALA A 441 1.66 12.81 2.86
CA ALA A 441 1.70 14.28 2.75
C ALA A 441 3.14 14.77 2.87
N THR A 442 3.56 15.64 1.95
CA THR A 442 4.87 16.30 2.06
C THR A 442 4.80 17.34 3.17
N ILE A 443 5.51 17.08 4.27
CA ILE A 443 5.64 18.04 5.37
C ILE A 443 6.78 19.02 5.05
N SER A 444 6.67 20.27 5.51
CA SER A 444 7.66 21.32 5.31
C SER A 444 7.72 22.25 6.52
N TYR A 445 8.93 22.60 6.95
CA TYR A 445 9.18 23.37 8.17
C TYR A 445 9.60 24.80 7.85
N THR A 446 9.13 25.74 8.68
CA THR A 446 9.75 27.07 8.77
C THR A 446 10.59 27.23 10.05
N SER A 447 10.37 26.40 11.07
CA SER A 447 11.31 26.16 12.18
C SER A 447 11.10 24.76 12.78
N SER A 448 12.13 23.92 12.74
CA SER A 448 12.20 22.65 13.46
C SER A 448 12.60 22.87 14.94
N PRO A 449 12.33 21.90 15.84
CA PRO A 449 12.89 21.91 17.19
C PRO A 449 14.42 21.99 17.18
N PRO A 450 15.05 22.74 18.10
CA PRO A 450 16.48 22.67 18.31
C PRO A 450 16.84 21.36 19.06
N PRO A 451 18.00 20.73 18.79
CA PRO A 451 18.38 19.45 19.39
C PRO A 451 18.72 19.54 20.89
N VAL A 452 18.84 20.76 21.44
CA VAL A 452 19.05 21.01 22.87
C VAL A 452 18.14 22.14 23.32
N VAL A 453 17.45 21.97 24.45
CA VAL A 453 16.53 22.96 25.05
C VAL A 453 16.81 23.09 26.55
N GLU A 454 17.05 24.31 27.03
CA GLU A 454 17.18 24.57 28.47
C GLU A 454 15.82 24.45 29.19
N GLN A 455 15.82 23.95 30.42
CA GLN A 455 14.59 23.77 31.20
C GLN A 455 13.75 25.05 31.33
N GLY A 456 12.43 24.93 31.26
CA GLY A 456 11.50 26.06 31.38
C GLY A 456 11.44 26.99 30.15
N MET A 457 12.30 26.81 29.15
CA MET A 457 12.21 27.55 27.89
C MET A 457 10.98 27.14 27.09
N THR A 458 10.45 28.10 26.31
CA THR A 458 9.42 27.86 25.31
C THR A 458 10.05 27.92 23.91
N ILE A 459 9.89 26.86 23.13
CA ILE A 459 10.24 26.82 21.71
C ILE A 459 9.00 27.00 20.84
N ASN A 460 9.18 27.65 19.69
CA ASN A 460 8.14 27.76 18.66
C ASN A 460 8.31 26.62 17.66
N LEU A 461 7.20 26.03 17.25
CA LEU A 461 7.13 24.91 16.32
C LEU A 461 6.26 25.35 15.13
N SER A 462 6.71 25.10 13.90
CA SER A 462 5.93 25.48 12.72
C SER A 462 6.16 24.56 11.52
N ALA A 463 5.05 24.06 10.98
CA ALA A 463 5.02 23.15 9.85
C ALA A 463 3.85 23.50 8.92
N SER A 464 3.97 23.11 7.67
CA SER A 464 2.90 23.07 6.67
C SER A 464 2.96 21.70 5.99
N ALA A 465 1.85 21.26 5.42
CA ALA A 465 1.76 20.01 4.71
C ALA A 465 1.06 20.25 3.37
N SER A 466 1.48 19.51 2.35
CA SER A 466 0.78 19.48 1.07
C SER A 466 0.72 18.07 0.50
N GLY A 467 -0.36 17.77 -0.21
CA GLY A 467 -0.64 16.39 -0.63
C GLY A 467 -2.04 16.21 -1.18
N ALA A 468 -2.43 14.95 -1.32
CA ALA A 468 -3.61 14.55 -2.07
C ALA A 468 -4.97 14.84 -1.39
N VAL A 469 -5.01 14.78 -0.07
CA VAL A 469 -6.25 14.89 0.72
C VAL A 469 -6.13 16.13 1.63
N PRO A 470 -6.77 17.26 1.26
CA PRO A 470 -6.68 18.48 2.06
C PRO A 470 -7.36 18.33 3.44
N ASP A 471 -7.23 19.37 4.26
CA ASP A 471 -7.65 19.46 5.66
C ASP A 471 -6.75 18.65 6.63
N TYR A 472 -5.49 19.08 6.71
CA TYR A 472 -4.45 18.51 7.55
C TYR A 472 -4.58 18.95 9.02
N THR A 473 -4.62 17.99 9.93
CA THR A 473 -4.56 18.20 11.38
C THR A 473 -3.14 17.93 11.89
N PHE A 474 -2.51 18.96 12.44
CA PHE A 474 -1.17 18.93 13.01
C PHE A 474 -1.29 18.71 14.52
N GLU A 475 -0.67 17.66 15.03
CA GLU A 475 -0.56 17.35 16.45
C GLU A 475 0.89 17.11 16.83
N TRP A 476 1.39 17.86 17.80
CA TRP A 476 2.70 17.67 18.41
C TRP A 476 2.59 16.89 19.72
N ALA A 477 3.43 15.88 19.86
CA ALA A 477 3.58 15.10 21.08
C ALA A 477 5.04 15.12 21.57
N ALA A 478 5.24 14.75 22.83
CA ALA A 478 6.55 14.53 23.42
C ALA A 478 6.58 13.12 24.02
N ASN A 479 7.67 12.40 23.84
CA ASN A 479 7.90 11.11 24.47
C ASN A 479 9.29 11.06 25.14
N PRO A 480 9.41 10.81 26.45
CA PRO A 480 8.32 10.66 27.43
C PRO A 480 7.39 11.89 27.47
N PRO A 481 6.10 11.73 27.87
CA PRO A 481 5.09 12.78 27.83
C PRO A 481 5.32 13.85 28.92
N ILE A 482 6.30 14.70 28.69
CA ILE A 482 6.75 15.76 29.59
C ILE A 482 6.81 17.11 28.87
N GLY A 483 6.53 18.18 29.62
CA GLY A 483 6.35 19.53 29.06
C GLY A 483 4.89 19.82 28.70
N ILE A 484 4.64 20.97 28.06
CA ILE A 484 3.29 21.45 27.73
C ILE A 484 3.28 22.02 26.32
N PHE A 485 2.31 21.60 25.50
CA PHE A 485 2.06 22.17 24.18
C PHE A 485 0.96 23.24 24.21
N THR A 486 1.02 24.23 23.33
CA THR A 486 -0.09 25.18 23.06
C THR A 486 -0.36 25.31 21.57
N ASN A 487 -1.60 25.68 21.22
CA ASN A 487 -2.17 25.64 19.86
C ASN A 487 -2.05 24.25 19.20
N ASN A 488 -2.42 23.22 19.96
CA ASN A 488 -2.20 21.82 19.62
C ASN A 488 -3.40 20.97 20.06
N PRO A 489 -4.02 20.16 19.18
CA PRO A 489 -3.79 20.09 17.74
C PRO A 489 -4.33 21.32 16.97
N ALA A 490 -4.01 21.42 15.68
CA ALA A 490 -4.49 22.48 14.78
C ALA A 490 -4.78 21.96 13.37
N THR A 491 -6.00 22.18 12.86
CA THR A 491 -6.42 21.76 11.50
C THR A 491 -6.41 22.93 10.51
N VAL A 492 -5.78 22.75 9.34
CA VAL A 492 -5.69 23.74 8.26
C VAL A 492 -5.73 23.10 6.87
N GLY A 493 -6.08 23.88 5.85
CA GLY A 493 -6.07 23.43 4.45
C GLY A 493 -4.68 23.21 3.86
N ASP A 494 -4.64 22.69 2.64
CA ASP A 494 -3.43 22.40 1.87
C ASP A 494 -2.45 23.58 1.76
N GLY A 495 -1.17 23.32 2.03
CA GLY A 495 -0.08 24.30 1.98
C GLY A 495 -0.09 25.38 3.07
N VAL A 496 -1.03 25.34 4.03
CA VAL A 496 -1.12 26.34 5.10
C VAL A 496 -0.17 25.99 6.26
N THR A 497 0.59 26.98 6.74
CA THR A 497 1.48 26.82 7.89
C THR A 497 0.73 26.94 9.22
N THR A 498 0.90 25.95 10.10
CA THR A 498 0.47 25.99 11.51
C THR A 498 1.60 26.47 12.43
N THR A 499 1.23 26.94 13.63
CA THR A 499 2.20 27.27 14.69
C THR A 499 1.74 26.73 16.03
N ALA A 500 2.62 26.00 16.69
CA ALA A 500 2.47 25.51 18.06
C ALA A 500 3.64 26.00 18.92
N THR A 501 3.56 25.83 20.23
CA THR A 501 4.72 26.00 21.11
C THR A 501 4.87 24.81 22.03
N TYR A 502 6.11 24.46 22.36
CA TYR A 502 6.43 23.50 23.42
C TYR A 502 7.14 24.23 24.57
N GLN A 503 6.69 24.02 25.80
CA GLN A 503 7.35 24.50 27.01
C GLN A 503 8.03 23.33 27.73
N ALA A 504 9.36 23.40 27.82
CA ALA A 504 10.14 22.42 28.56
C ALA A 504 9.80 22.47 30.07
N PRO A 505 9.66 21.32 30.75
CA PRO A 505 9.38 21.26 32.18
C PRO A 505 10.60 21.72 33.02
N GLN A 506 10.51 21.58 34.34
CA GLN A 506 11.67 21.71 35.25
C GLN A 506 12.11 20.31 35.68
N PHE A 507 13.42 20.08 35.74
CA PHE A 507 14.04 18.78 36.00
C PHE A 507 15.48 18.96 36.55
N ASN A 508 16.10 17.87 37.01
CA ASN A 508 17.36 17.91 37.77
C ASN A 508 18.55 17.23 37.07
N GLU A 509 18.31 16.58 35.93
CA GLU A 509 19.26 15.80 35.15
C GLU A 509 18.88 15.91 33.66
N ASP A 510 19.80 15.66 32.74
CA ASP A 510 19.50 15.74 31.31
C ASP A 510 18.46 14.68 30.90
N ILE A 511 17.44 15.09 30.14
CA ILE A 511 16.37 14.19 29.65
C ILE A 511 16.30 14.28 28.13
N THR A 512 16.63 13.20 27.44
CA THR A 512 16.31 13.05 26.01
C THR A 512 14.82 12.80 25.85
N ILE A 513 14.18 13.57 24.95
CA ILE A 513 12.82 13.35 24.48
C ILE A 513 12.83 13.21 22.96
N ILE A 514 11.83 12.51 22.42
CA ILE A 514 11.41 12.64 21.02
C ILE A 514 10.23 13.60 20.98
N LEU A 515 10.34 14.69 20.22
CA LEU A 515 9.21 15.50 19.81
C LEU A 515 8.69 14.97 18.48
N THR A 516 7.44 14.53 18.45
CA THR A 516 6.78 14.00 17.25
C THR A 516 5.81 15.03 16.71
N LEU A 517 5.90 15.36 15.43
CA LEU A 517 4.80 15.98 14.70
C LEU A 517 4.04 14.89 13.96
N SER A 518 2.76 14.75 14.26
CA SER A 518 1.78 13.97 13.51
C SER A 518 0.96 14.91 12.62
N VAL A 519 0.96 14.67 11.32
CA VAL A 519 0.13 15.37 10.32
C VAL A 519 -0.88 14.40 9.75
N THR A 520 -2.10 14.46 10.28
CA THR A 520 -3.24 13.66 9.84
C THR A 520 -3.93 14.33 8.66
N ASP A 521 -4.03 13.67 7.51
CA ASP A 521 -4.79 14.17 6.36
C ASP A 521 -6.31 14.06 6.56
N GLY A 522 -7.11 14.58 5.62
CA GLY A 522 -8.57 14.53 5.69
C GLY A 522 -9.20 13.12 5.64
N CYS A 523 -8.37 12.07 5.53
CA CYS A 523 -8.75 10.65 5.51
C CYS A 523 -8.09 9.82 6.63
N GLY A 524 -7.35 10.45 7.54
CA GLY A 524 -6.72 9.76 8.66
C GLY A 524 -5.31 9.22 8.41
N ILE A 525 -4.67 9.43 7.24
CA ILE A 525 -3.23 9.13 7.13
C ILE A 525 -2.48 10.09 8.03
N VAL A 526 -1.82 9.54 9.05
CA VAL A 526 -0.89 10.29 9.88
C VAL A 526 0.52 10.15 9.30
N ASN A 527 1.05 11.24 8.77
CA ASN A 527 2.45 11.37 8.35
C ASN A 527 3.23 11.93 9.54
N LYS A 528 4.40 11.37 9.88
CA LYS A 528 5.06 11.67 11.15
C LYS A 528 6.50 12.10 10.96
N GLU A 529 6.93 13.09 11.74
CA GLU A 529 8.34 13.44 11.84
C GLU A 529 8.81 13.61 13.28
N ASN A 530 9.95 12.99 13.56
CA ASN A 530 10.48 12.78 14.90
C ASN A 530 11.78 13.57 15.08
N PHE A 531 11.83 14.38 16.13
CA PHE A 531 12.97 15.22 16.48
C PHE A 531 13.51 14.81 17.85
N GLU A 532 14.72 14.25 17.89
CA GLU A 532 15.41 14.04 19.16
C GLU A 532 15.84 15.39 19.76
N VAL A 533 15.48 15.62 21.01
CA VAL A 533 15.78 16.84 21.76
C VAL A 533 16.29 16.49 23.15
N VAL A 534 17.48 16.96 23.50
CA VAL A 534 18.02 16.85 24.86
C VAL A 534 17.58 18.07 25.67
N LEU A 535 16.77 17.81 26.70
CA LEU A 535 16.40 18.82 27.69
C LEU A 535 17.51 18.91 28.75
N VAL A 536 18.11 20.10 28.91
CA VAL A 536 19.23 20.32 29.86
C VAL A 536 18.84 21.24 31.02
N PRO A 537 19.29 20.98 32.27
CA PRO A 537 19.16 21.93 33.37
C PRO A 537 19.90 23.25 33.06
N PRO A 538 19.61 24.34 33.77
CA PRO A 538 20.33 25.59 33.58
C PRO A 538 21.76 25.42 34.12
N GLU A 539 22.75 26.01 33.44
CA GLU A 539 24.12 26.03 33.97
C GLU A 539 24.12 26.60 35.40
N GLN A 540 24.68 25.82 36.34
CA GLN A 540 24.89 26.28 37.72
C GLN A 540 25.94 27.42 37.68
N PRO A 541 25.63 28.63 38.17
CA PRO A 541 26.49 29.81 38.04
C PRO A 541 27.71 29.83 38.96
#